data_AF-A0A967JVZ2-F1
#
_entry.id   AF-A0A967JVZ2-F1
#
_cell.length_a   1.000
_cell.length_b   1.000
_cell.length_c   1.000
_cell.angle_alpha   90.00
_cell.angle_beta   90.00
_cell.angle_gamma   90.00
#
_symmetry.space_group_name_H-M   'P 1'
#
loop_
_entity.id
_entity.type
_entity.pdbx_description
1 polymer ?
#
loop_
_entity_poly.entity_id
_entity_poly.type
_entity_poly.pdbx_seq_one_letter_code
_entity_poly.pdbx_strand_id
1 'polypeptide(L)'
;MGITEYLRTCRELSELTTQNGWIDNDTLRYEVVTRDERSLTASVHFEEVLMEGSGCPAGRVACWGRVRLDLDRDGGVRRAEIL
;
A
#
# COMPACT_ATOMS: atom_id res chain seq x y z
N MET A 1 7.08 13.19 4.49
CA MET A 1 6.04 12.67 3.58
C MET A 1 4.89 12.11 4.43
N GLY A 2 3.64 12.46 4.13
CA GLY A 2 2.49 11.95 4.86
C GLY A 2 2.21 10.47 4.56
N ILE A 3 1.42 9.80 5.40
CA ILE A 3 1.14 8.35 5.24
C ILE A 3 0.53 8.03 3.86
N THR A 4 -0.45 8.82 3.40
CA THR A 4 -1.10 8.60 2.10
C THR A 4 -0.10 8.69 0.94
N GLU A 5 0.74 9.71 0.96
CA GLU A 5 1.74 9.96 -0.08
C GLU A 5 2.84 8.88 -0.05
N TYR A 6 3.23 8.44 1.15
CA TYR A 6 4.15 7.32 1.31
C TYR A 6 3.58 6.04 0.73
N LEU A 7 2.35 5.65 1.09
CA LEU A 7 1.75 4.41 0.62
C LEU A 7 1.60 4.39 -0.91
N ARG A 8 1.30 5.52 -1.57
CA ARG A 8 1.23 5.61 -3.04
C ARG A 8 2.56 5.39 -3.78
N THR A 9 3.67 5.50 -3.06
CA THR A 9 5.03 5.30 -3.58
C THR A 9 5.76 4.12 -2.93
N CYS A 10 5.08 3.43 -2.01
CA CYS A 10 5.59 2.34 -1.20
C CYS A 10 5.74 1.08 -2.04
N ARG A 11 6.98 0.64 -2.24
CA ARG A 11 7.28 -0.52 -3.10
C ARG A 11 6.88 -1.82 -2.42
N GLU A 12 6.94 -1.85 -1.09
CA GLU A 12 6.60 -2.99 -0.25
C GLU A 12 5.14 -3.43 -0.45
N LEU A 13 4.23 -2.50 -0.82
CA LEU A 13 2.84 -2.85 -1.14
C LEU A 13 2.73 -3.80 -2.35
N SER A 14 3.75 -3.90 -3.22
CA SER A 14 3.72 -4.86 -4.32
C SER A 14 3.69 -6.31 -3.83
N GLU A 15 4.17 -6.59 -2.61
CA GLU A 15 4.11 -7.94 -2.01
C GLU A 15 2.66 -8.38 -1.74
N LEU A 16 1.72 -7.43 -1.68
CA LEU A 16 0.28 -7.71 -1.53
C LEU A 16 -0.42 -7.93 -2.88
N THR A 17 0.29 -7.77 -4.01
CA THR A 17 -0.27 -8.08 -5.33
C THR A 17 -0.34 -9.59 -5.53
N THR A 18 -1.34 -10.04 -6.27
CA THR A 18 -1.59 -11.48 -6.50
C THR A 18 -0.90 -11.99 -7.75
N GLN A 19 -0.73 -11.14 -8.76
CA GLN A 19 -0.21 -11.51 -10.08
C GLN A 19 0.88 -10.55 -10.56
N ASN A 20 1.50 -9.81 -9.64
CA ASN A 20 2.52 -8.80 -9.94
C ASN A 20 2.01 -7.72 -10.91
N GLY A 21 0.72 -7.40 -10.84
CA GLY A 21 0.09 -6.31 -11.56
C GLY A 21 0.41 -4.95 -10.96
N TRP A 22 -0.31 -3.93 -11.44
CA TRP A 22 -0.07 -2.53 -11.08
C TRP A 22 -1.02 -2.10 -9.97
N ILE A 23 -0.50 -1.44 -8.93
CA ILE A 23 -1.35 -0.89 -7.87
C ILE A 23 -2.09 0.34 -8.41
N ASP A 24 -3.41 0.33 -8.39
CA ASP A 24 -4.23 1.50 -8.70
C ASP A 24 -4.30 2.44 -7.48
N ASN A 25 -3.47 3.49 -7.50
CA ASN A 25 -3.39 4.49 -6.45
C ASN A 25 -4.69 5.28 -6.20
N ASP A 26 -5.63 5.30 -7.16
CA ASP A 26 -6.92 5.97 -6.97
C ASP A 26 -7.86 5.14 -6.09
N THR A 27 -7.62 3.83 -6.03
CA THR A 27 -8.36 2.87 -5.22
C THR A 27 -7.69 2.56 -3.88
N LEU A 28 -6.43 2.97 -3.71
CA LEU A 28 -5.67 2.79 -2.47
C LEU A 28 -6.33 3.49 -1.29
N ARG A 29 -6.71 2.72 -0.29
CA ARG A 29 -7.30 3.18 0.98
C ARG A 29 -6.57 2.49 2.12
N TYR A 30 -6.55 3.15 3.28
CA TYR A 30 -6.02 2.56 4.50
C TYR A 30 -6.84 2.96 5.70
N GLU A 31 -6.84 2.09 6.71
CA GLU A 31 -7.43 2.32 8.01
C GLU A 31 -6.36 2.06 9.08
N VAL A 32 -6.23 2.99 10.02
CA VAL A 32 -5.30 2.84 11.14
C VAL A 32 -5.88 1.87 12.15
N VAL A 33 -5.21 0.74 12.36
CA VAL A 33 -5.63 -0.30 13.31
C VAL A 33 -5.08 -0.01 14.70
N THR A 34 -3.79 0.31 14.77
CA THR A 34 -3.09 0.67 16.00
C THR A 34 -2.06 1.76 15.72
N ARG A 35 -1.86 2.64 16.70
CA ARG A 35 -0.88 3.73 16.62
C ARG A 35 -0.19 3.89 17.96
N ASP A 36 1.14 3.86 17.91
CA ASP A 36 2.03 4.19 19.01
C ASP A 36 2.77 5.51 18.70
N GLU A 37 3.66 5.93 19.60
CA GLU A 37 4.42 7.18 19.42
C GLU A 37 5.34 7.18 18.18
N ARG A 38 5.84 6.01 17.78
CA ARG A 38 6.82 5.87 16.68
C ARG A 38 6.46 4.82 15.64
N SER A 39 5.30 4.19 15.77
CA SER A 39 4.84 3.15 14.86
C SER A 39 3.34 3.25 14.62
N LEU A 40 2.91 2.80 13.46
CA LEU A 40 1.51 2.73 13.09
C LEU A 40 1.27 1.44 12.31
N THR A 41 0.25 0.68 12.69
CA THR A 41 -0.23 -0.44 11.87
C THR A 41 -1.48 0.02 11.13
N ALA A 42 -1.49 -0.18 9.82
CA ALA A 42 -2.65 0.09 8.98
C ALA A 42 -3.08 -1.17 8.24
N SER A 43 -4.39 -1.35 8.11
CA SER A 43 -4.97 -2.20 7.08
C SER A 43 -5.00 -1.41 5.79
N VAL A 44 -4.52 -1.99 4.70
CA VAL A 44 -4.50 -1.38 3.36
C VAL A 44 -5.37 -2.18 2.41
N HIS A 45 -6.02 -1.47 1.48
CA HIS A 45 -6.86 -2.02 0.42
C HIS A 45 -6.59 -1.26 -0.88
N PHE A 46 -6.48 -1.96 -2.00
CA PHE A 46 -6.38 -1.37 -3.33
C PHE A 46 -6.82 -2.37 -4.41
N GLU A 47 -7.02 -1.88 -5.63
CA GLU A 47 -7.17 -2.72 -6.82
C GLU A 47 -5.82 -2.89 -7.52
N GLU A 48 -5.45 -4.14 -7.80
CA GLU A 48 -4.39 -4.52 -8.71
C GLU A 48 -4.93 -4.56 -10.14
N VAL A 49 -4.37 -3.75 -11.03
CA VAL A 49 -4.68 -3.75 -12.46
C VAL A 49 -3.79 -4.75 -13.17
N LEU A 50 -4.41 -5.75 -13.78
CA LEU A 50 -3.75 -6.73 -14.61
C LEU A 50 -3.68 -6.22 -16.04
N MET A 51 -2.52 -6.35 -16.66
CA MET A 51 -2.29 -5.94 -18.06
C MET A 51 -2.11 -7.19 -18.92
N GLU A 52 -2.78 -7.25 -20.06
CA GLU A 52 -2.49 -8.23 -21.11
C GLU A 52 -1.14 -7.90 -21.76
N GLY A 53 -0.48 -8.90 -22.36
CA GLY A 53 0.79 -8.71 -23.07
C GLY A 53 0.74 -7.73 -24.25
N SER A 54 -0.46 -7.32 -24.67
CA SER A 54 -0.73 -6.27 -25.66
C SER A 54 -0.73 -4.84 -25.09
N GLY A 55 -0.65 -4.67 -23.76
CA GLY A 55 -0.75 -3.38 -23.09
C GLY A 55 -2.18 -2.92 -22.80
N CYS A 56 -3.19 -3.79 -22.95
CA CYS A 56 -4.58 -3.51 -22.56
C CYS A 56 -4.87 -3.99 -21.13
N PRO A 57 -5.69 -3.28 -20.34
CA PRO A 57 -6.16 -3.79 -19.05
C PRO A 57 -6.96 -5.09 -19.23
N ALA A 58 -6.46 -6.18 -18.65
CA ALA A 58 -7.07 -7.51 -18.67
C ALA A 58 -8.16 -7.67 -17.60
N GLY A 59 -8.00 -6.94 -16.49
CA GLY A 59 -8.88 -7.06 -15.33
C GLY A 59 -8.36 -6.29 -14.12
N ARG A 60 -9.14 -6.35 -13.04
CA ARG A 60 -8.82 -5.75 -11.75
C ARG A 60 -9.05 -6.79 -10.65
N VAL A 61 -8.16 -6.85 -9.67
CA VAL A 61 -8.24 -7.75 -8.52
C VAL A 61 -8.16 -6.92 -7.24
N ALA A 62 -9.08 -7.15 -6.30
CA ALA A 62 -9.01 -6.51 -5.00
C ALA A 62 -7.89 -7.15 -4.16
N CYS A 63 -6.97 -6.32 -3.66
CA CYS A 63 -5.86 -6.69 -2.80
C CYS A 63 -6.02 -6.01 -1.45
N TRP A 64 -5.62 -6.71 -0.39
CA TRP A 64 -5.62 -6.18 0.96
C TRP A 64 -4.52 -6.81 1.80
N GLY A 65 -4.12 -6.11 2.85
CA GLY A 65 -3.10 -6.59 3.78
C GLY A 65 -2.91 -5.65 4.95
N ARG A 66 -1.92 -5.95 5.79
CA ARG A 66 -1.51 -5.05 6.86
C ARG A 66 -0.09 -4.59 6.62
N VAL A 67 0.17 -3.34 7.01
CA VAL A 67 1.48 -2.72 6.94
C VAL A 67 1.81 -2.08 8.28
N ARG A 68 3.02 -2.30 8.77
CA ARG A 68 3.60 -1.50 9.85
C ARG A 68 4.42 -0.38 9.24
N LEU A 69 4.15 0.85 9.69
CA LEU A 69 4.87 2.06 9.33
C LEU A 69 5.66 2.54 10.54
N ASP A 70 6.96 2.72 10.36
CA ASP A 70 7.81 3.38 11.36
C ASP A 70 7.82 4.89 11.09
N LEU A 71 7.54 5.67 12.13
CA LEU A 71 7.40 7.12 12.05
C LEU A 71 8.66 7.84 12.59
N ASP A 72 9.00 8.98 11.99
CA ASP A 72 9.96 9.93 12.56
C ASP A 72 9.31 10.79 13.66
N ARG A 73 10.09 11.69 14.26
CA ARG A 73 9.63 12.57 15.35
C ARG A 73 8.61 13.62 14.89
N ASP A 74 8.55 13.89 13.60
CA ASP A 74 7.63 14.83 12.96
C ASP A 74 6.37 14.12 12.43
N GLY A 75 6.26 12.80 12.65
CA GLY A 75 5.15 11.96 12.19
C GLY A 75 5.23 11.54 10.73
N GLY A 76 6.36 11.81 10.06
CA GLY A 76 6.65 11.34 8.71
C GLY A 76 6.99 9.86 8.69
N VAL A 77 6.64 9.17 7.60
CA VAL A 77 6.93 7.73 7.45
C VAL A 77 8.38 7.55 7.01
N ARG A 78 9.13 6.72 7.74
CA ARG A 78 10.53 6.37 7.41
C ARG A 78 10.64 5.02 6.70
N ARG A 79 9.79 4.06 7.08
CA ARG A 79 9.86 2.67 6.61
C ARG A 79 8.48 2.03 6.65
N ALA A 80 8.23 1.12 5.72
CA ALA A 80 7.11 0.19 5.74
C ALA A 80 7.59 -1.26 5.83
N GLU A 81 6.75 -2.12 6.42
CA GLU A 81 6.93 -3.56 6.51
C GLU A 81 5.55 -4.22 6.35
N ILE A 82 5.44 -5.18 5.42
CA ILE A 82 4.22 -5.99 5.27
C ILE A 82 4.16 -7.04 6.37
N LEU A 83 2.98 -7.26 6.94
CA LEU A 83 2.73 -8.17 8.08
C LEU A 83 2.04 -9.47 7.66
#